data_AF-A0A0K2TU05-F1
#
_entry.id   AF-A0A0K2TU05-F1
#
_cell.length_a   1.000
_cell.length_b   1.000
_cell.length_c   1.000
_cell.angle_alpha   90.00
_cell.angle_beta   90.00
_cell.angle_gamma   90.00
#
_symmetry.space_group_name_H-M   'P 1'
#
loop_
_entity.id
_entity.type
_entity.pdbx_description
1 polymer ?
#
loop_
_entity_poly.entity_id
_entity_poly.type
_entity_poly.pdbx_seq_one_letter_code
_entity_poly.pdbx_strand_id
1 'polypeptide(L)'
;MEHIQNATLAGGVAIGAAADMFVTPLGALIVGSVAGVISTLGFDYVTPFLNDKLRVHDTCGVHNLHGMPALFGSIISMIVAATASVDNYTEKGLAQVFPSVEEKEGPGLGTKQLIAVVITLAIAIVGGAVTGLIMRIVGYYQGLNDMMDEYSTQAKLTFNSDETPGAPIPTAQVRVVHHDNLFNDDLFFEVNDEDYSTTLSNSLSRGTYPLK
;
A
#
# COMPACT_ATOMS: atom_id res chain seq x y z
N MET A 1 0.86 8.90 -11.30
CA MET A 1 1.15 9.94 -10.27
C MET A 1 1.42 9.38 -8.87
N GLU A 2 1.10 8.11 -8.63
CA GLU A 2 1.16 7.47 -7.29
C GLU A 2 2.56 7.45 -6.65
N HIS A 3 3.62 7.35 -7.46
CA HIS A 3 4.99 7.27 -6.95
C HIS A 3 5.37 8.54 -6.17
N ILE A 4 4.97 9.71 -6.65
CA ILE A 4 5.27 10.98 -5.98
C ILE A 4 4.43 11.15 -4.72
N GLN A 5 3.16 10.75 -4.76
CA GLN A 5 2.25 10.91 -3.63
C GLN A 5 2.59 9.96 -2.48
N ASN A 6 3.01 8.74 -2.81
CA ASN A 6 3.25 7.70 -1.82
C ASN A 6 4.73 7.55 -1.48
N ALA A 7 5.61 7.33 -2.45
CA ALA A 7 7.01 6.98 -2.16
C ALA A 7 7.79 8.11 -1.46
N THR A 8 7.37 9.37 -1.61
CA THR A 8 7.98 10.50 -0.88
C THR A 8 7.77 10.42 0.63
N LEU A 9 6.71 9.73 1.10
CA LEU A 9 6.42 9.52 2.51
C LEU A 9 7.19 8.33 3.12
N ALA A 10 7.74 7.44 2.28
CA ALA A 10 8.45 6.23 2.73
C ALA A 10 9.67 6.53 3.61
N GLY A 11 10.33 7.68 3.39
CA GLY A 11 11.45 8.10 4.24
C GLY A 11 11.05 8.35 5.69
N GLY A 12 9.85 8.93 5.91
CA GLY A 12 9.29 9.12 7.25
C GLY A 12 8.96 7.79 7.93
N VAL A 13 8.41 6.83 7.17
CA VAL A 13 8.14 5.47 7.66
C VAL A 13 9.45 4.78 8.08
N ALA A 14 10.49 4.85 7.25
CA ALA A 14 11.75 4.17 7.51
C ALA A 14 12.53 4.76 8.71
N ILE A 15 12.50 6.09 8.91
CA ILE A 15 13.20 6.69 10.04
C ILE A 15 12.42 6.60 11.36
N GLY A 16 11.12 6.32 11.32
CA GLY A 16 10.23 6.42 12.47
C GLY A 16 10.71 5.64 13.71
N ALA A 17 11.17 4.39 13.52
CA ALA A 17 11.64 3.53 14.62
C ALA A 17 13.01 3.94 15.21
N ALA A 18 13.71 4.89 14.59
CA ALA A 18 15.00 5.40 15.04
C ALA A 18 15.00 6.93 15.19
N ALA A 19 13.83 7.57 15.15
CA ALA A 19 13.71 9.03 15.12
C ALA A 19 14.16 9.70 16.43
N ASP A 20 14.05 8.99 17.55
CA ASP A 20 14.52 9.38 18.88
C ASP A 20 15.92 8.79 19.21
N MET A 21 16.48 8.01 18.28
CA MET A 21 17.82 7.43 18.40
C MET A 21 18.87 8.33 17.76
N PHE A 22 20.13 8.09 18.11
CA PHE A 22 21.28 8.79 17.56
C PHE A 22 21.54 8.37 16.10
N VAL A 23 20.83 9.03 15.19
CA VAL A 23 21.07 8.97 13.75
C VAL A 23 21.58 10.34 13.28
N THR A 24 22.72 10.37 12.60
CA THR A 24 23.26 11.63 12.09
C THR A 24 22.35 12.20 10.99
N PRO A 25 22.33 13.54 10.78
CA PRO A 25 21.50 14.14 9.72
C PRO A 25 21.78 13.55 8.34
N LEU A 26 23.04 13.26 8.03
CA LEU A 26 23.42 12.59 6.78
C LEU A 26 22.90 11.15 6.73
N GLY A 27 22.99 10.41 7.85
CA GLY A 27 22.40 9.07 7.96
C GLY A 27 20.90 9.07 7.69
N ALA A 28 20.16 10.02 8.27
CA ALA A 28 18.73 10.17 8.05
C ALA A 28 18.38 10.47 6.57
N LEU A 29 19.16 11.33 5.91
CA LEU A 29 18.99 11.62 4.47
C LEU A 29 19.22 10.37 3.60
N ILE A 30 20.23 9.57 3.93
CA ILE A 30 20.53 8.32 3.21
C ILE A 30 19.39 7.31 3.40
N VAL A 31 18.95 7.10 4.65
CA VAL A 31 17.84 6.18 4.96
C VAL A 31 16.57 6.61 4.23
N GLY A 32 16.23 7.90 4.25
CA GLY A 32 15.06 8.43 3.54
C GLY A 32 15.14 8.22 2.03
N SER A 33 16.31 8.47 1.44
CA SER A 33 16.54 8.31 0.00
C SER A 33 16.44 6.84 -0.44
N VAL A 34 17.04 5.93 0.33
CA VAL A 34 16.97 4.48 0.06
C VAL A 34 15.55 3.96 0.24
N ALA A 35 14.83 4.40 1.28
CA ALA A 35 13.44 4.02 1.50
C ALA A 35 12.51 4.49 0.37
N GLY A 36 12.73 5.71 -0.15
CA GLY A 36 12.04 6.21 -1.34
C GLY A 36 12.24 5.29 -2.55
N VAL A 37 13.50 4.90 -2.84
CA VAL A 37 13.82 3.97 -3.93
C VAL A 37 13.16 2.60 -3.72
N ILE A 38 13.25 2.04 -2.50
CA ILE A 38 12.58 0.76 -2.16
C ILE A 38 11.08 0.86 -2.42
N SER A 39 10.45 1.96 -2.01
CA SER A 39 9.02 2.17 -2.19
C SER A 39 8.65 2.29 -3.66
N THR A 40 9.37 3.12 -4.44
CA THR A 40 9.13 3.29 -5.88
C THR A 40 9.29 1.98 -6.65
N LEU A 41 10.35 1.21 -6.39
CA LEU A 41 10.52 -0.12 -6.99
C LEU A 41 9.43 -1.10 -6.52
N GLY A 42 8.92 -0.93 -5.31
CA GLY A 42 7.78 -1.68 -4.81
C GLY A 42 6.53 -1.50 -5.66
N PHE A 43 6.19 -0.26 -5.99
CA PHE A 43 5.05 0.05 -6.86
C PHE A 43 5.20 -0.59 -8.25
N ASP A 44 6.39 -0.50 -8.85
CA ASP A 44 6.62 -1.01 -10.21
C ASP A 44 6.73 -2.53 -10.31
N TYR A 45 7.27 -3.20 -9.30
CA TYR A 45 7.62 -4.63 -9.40
C TYR A 45 6.91 -5.51 -8.37
N VAL A 46 6.73 -5.02 -7.14
CA VAL A 46 6.19 -5.82 -6.04
C VAL A 46 4.66 -5.83 -6.07
N THR A 47 4.00 -4.70 -6.31
CA THR A 47 2.54 -4.65 -6.50
C THR A 47 2.06 -5.62 -7.59
N PRO A 48 2.57 -5.57 -8.84
CA PRO A 48 2.11 -6.49 -9.87
C PRO A 48 2.45 -7.95 -9.54
N PHE A 49 3.59 -8.21 -8.90
CA PHE A 49 3.92 -9.57 -8.44
C PHE A 49 2.94 -10.10 -7.39
N LEU A 50 2.61 -9.30 -6.37
CA LEU A 50 1.64 -9.63 -5.32
C LEU A 50 0.26 -9.90 -5.93
N ASN A 51 -0.15 -9.06 -6.87
CA ASN A 51 -1.41 -9.19 -7.60
C ASN A 51 -1.47 -10.49 -8.42
N ASP A 52 -0.51 -10.68 -9.33
CA ASP A 52 -0.59 -11.71 -10.36
C ASP A 52 -0.23 -13.11 -9.86
N LYS A 53 0.71 -13.19 -8.90
CA LYS A 53 1.24 -14.48 -8.42
C LYS A 53 0.65 -14.89 -7.08
N LEU A 54 0.37 -13.92 -6.21
CA LEU A 54 -0.08 -14.20 -4.85
C LEU A 54 -1.57 -13.87 -4.64
N ARG A 55 -2.24 -13.25 -5.63
CA ARG A 55 -3.64 -12.81 -5.56
C ARG A 55 -3.90 -11.91 -4.35
N VAL A 56 -2.91 -11.10 -4.01
CA VAL A 56 -3.01 -10.09 -2.95
C VAL A 56 -3.21 -8.75 -3.64
N HIS A 57 -4.45 -8.25 -3.58
CA HIS A 57 -4.79 -6.92 -4.08
C HIS A 57 -4.44 -5.87 -3.03
N ASP A 58 -3.44 -5.05 -3.34
CA ASP A 58 -3.01 -3.91 -2.53
C ASP A 58 -3.32 -2.61 -3.28
N THR A 59 -4.56 -2.13 -3.15
CA THR A 59 -5.10 -1.01 -3.93
C THR A 59 -4.28 0.27 -3.82
N CYS A 60 -3.79 0.62 -2.62
CA CYS A 60 -3.01 1.85 -2.43
C CYS A 60 -1.49 1.59 -2.39
N GLY A 61 -1.04 0.36 -2.63
CA GLY A 61 0.36 -0.05 -2.45
C GLY A 61 0.88 0.18 -1.03
N VAL A 62 0.05 -0.07 0.00
CA VAL A 62 0.44 0.13 1.40
C VAL A 62 1.60 -0.77 1.80
N HIS A 63 1.79 -1.91 1.13
CA HIS A 63 2.97 -2.74 1.32
C HIS A 63 4.26 -2.03 0.90
N ASN A 64 4.22 -1.25 -0.19
CA ASN A 64 5.37 -0.53 -0.72
C ASN A 64 5.68 0.74 0.07
N LEU A 65 4.65 1.40 0.60
CA LEU A 65 4.81 2.62 1.40
C LEU A 65 5.08 2.32 2.88
N HIS A 66 4.31 1.42 3.48
CA HIS A 66 4.40 1.15 4.90
C HIS A 66 5.21 -0.11 5.19
N GLY A 67 4.86 -1.23 4.56
CA GLY A 67 5.44 -2.55 4.87
C GLY A 67 6.96 -2.62 4.66
N MET A 68 7.42 -2.50 3.41
CA MET A 68 8.84 -2.62 3.08
C MET A 68 9.70 -1.51 3.71
N PRO A 69 9.31 -0.22 3.68
CA PRO A 69 10.07 0.83 4.35
C PRO A 69 10.13 0.65 5.87
N ALA A 70 9.06 0.17 6.52
CA ALA A 70 9.09 -0.12 7.96
C ALA A 70 10.03 -1.28 8.30
N LEU A 71 10.07 -2.34 7.48
CA LEU A 71 11.04 -3.43 7.67
C LEU A 71 12.48 -2.96 7.51
N PHE A 72 12.74 -2.15 6.48
CA PHE A 72 14.05 -1.51 6.30
C PHE A 72 14.42 -0.63 7.49
N GLY A 73 13.51 0.25 7.93
CA GLY A 73 13.69 1.11 9.11
C GLY A 73 13.91 0.35 10.40
N SER A 74 13.26 -0.81 10.55
CA SER A 74 13.44 -1.69 11.70
C SER A 74 14.85 -2.28 11.76
N ILE A 75 15.46 -2.61 10.62
CA ILE A 75 16.86 -3.04 10.55
C ILE A 75 17.79 -1.91 10.98
N ILE A 76 17.52 -0.67 10.53
CA ILE A 76 18.31 0.50 10.95
C ILE A 76 18.19 0.72 12.47
N SER A 77 16.98 0.70 13.01
CA SER A 77 16.71 0.82 14.45
C SER A 77 17.44 -0.27 15.27
N MET A 78 17.41 -1.52 14.78
CA MET A 78 18.16 -2.63 15.39
C MET A 78 19.67 -2.36 15.43
N ILE A 79 20.26 -1.88 14.33
CA ILE A 79 21.70 -1.58 14.26
C ILE A 79 22.05 -0.44 15.21
N VAL A 80 21.29 0.66 15.16
CA VAL A 80 21.54 1.84 16.01
C VAL A 80 21.41 1.48 17.49
N ALA A 81 20.41 0.69 17.86
CA ALA A 81 20.24 0.17 19.21
C ALA A 81 21.38 -0.77 19.63
N ALA A 82 21.87 -1.63 18.72
CA ALA A 82 22.98 -2.53 18.99
C ALA A 82 24.32 -1.79 19.20
N THR A 83 24.51 -0.66 18.54
CA THR A 83 25.71 0.19 18.66
C THR A 83 25.55 1.34 19.66
N ALA A 84 24.46 1.38 20.40
CA ALA A 84 24.19 2.44 21.37
C ALA A 84 25.22 2.38 22.51
N SER A 85 25.90 3.50 22.75
CA SER A 85 26.94 3.62 23.76
C SER A 85 26.84 4.97 24.48
N VAL A 86 27.50 5.06 25.64
CA VAL A 86 27.60 6.31 26.42
C VAL A 86 28.29 7.42 25.61
N ASP A 87 29.24 7.08 24.74
CA ASP A 87 29.93 8.06 23.90
C ASP A 87 28.98 8.76 22.91
N ASN A 88 27.97 8.03 22.42
CA ASN A 88 27.00 8.56 21.44
C ASN A 88 25.82 9.28 22.12
N TYR A 89 25.42 8.88 23.33
CA TYR A 89 24.18 9.33 23.97
C TYR A 89 24.35 10.05 25.32
N THR A 90 25.55 10.06 25.91
CA THR A 90 25.77 10.32 27.35
C THR A 90 25.05 9.31 28.26
N GLU A 91 25.43 9.18 29.53
CA GLU A 91 24.80 8.20 30.45
C GLU A 91 23.30 8.48 30.62
N LYS A 92 22.93 9.75 30.81
CA LYS A 92 21.53 10.16 30.99
C LYS A 92 20.70 9.99 29.72
N GLY A 93 21.25 10.33 28.56
CA GLY A 93 20.54 10.20 27.28
C GLY A 93 20.35 8.73 26.89
N LEU A 94 21.32 7.87 27.20
CA LEU A 94 21.20 6.44 26.91
C LEU A 94 20.07 5.79 27.73
N ALA A 95 19.96 6.11 29.01
CA ALA A 95 18.87 5.64 29.86
C ALA A 95 17.50 6.22 29.46
N GLN A 96 17.47 7.43 28.88
CA GLN A 96 16.23 8.04 28.40
C GLN A 96 15.69 7.36 27.14
N VAL A 97 16.56 7.09 26.15
CA VAL A 97 16.18 6.45 24.87
C VAL A 97 16.00 4.94 25.05
N PHE A 98 16.86 4.33 25.86
CA PHE A 98 16.82 2.90 26.16
C PHE A 98 16.70 2.66 27.67
N PRO A 99 15.51 2.77 28.27
CA PRO A 99 15.31 2.53 29.71
C PRO A 99 15.77 1.15 30.18
N SER A 100 15.73 0.17 29.27
CA SER A 100 16.15 -1.20 29.55
C SER A 100 17.67 -1.43 29.47
N VAL A 101 18.48 -0.38 29.29
CA VAL A 101 19.95 -0.47 29.26
C VAL A 101 20.54 -0.82 30.63
N GLU A 102 19.83 -0.50 31.71
CA GLU A 102 20.25 -0.82 33.09
C GLU A 102 19.97 -2.29 33.47
N GLU A 103 19.19 -3.01 32.66
CA GLU A 103 18.95 -4.43 32.85
C GLU A 103 20.24 -5.22 32.55
N LYS A 104 20.91 -5.67 33.61
CA LYS A 104 22.14 -6.47 33.52
C LYS A 104 21.89 -7.88 32.96
N GLU A 105 20.66 -8.36 33.03
CA GLU A 105 20.26 -9.68 32.52
C GLU A 105 19.18 -9.52 31.46
N GLY A 106 19.46 -10.04 30.26
CA GLY A 106 18.51 -10.02 29.16
C GLY A 106 19.18 -9.92 27.79
N PRO A 107 18.40 -10.04 26.71
CA PRO A 107 18.89 -9.84 25.36
C PRO A 107 19.36 -8.38 25.16
N GLY A 108 20.41 -8.18 24.36
CA GLY A 108 20.91 -6.83 24.06
C GLY A 108 19.85 -5.95 23.36
N LEU A 109 20.04 -4.62 23.39
CA LEU A 109 19.07 -3.64 22.87
C LEU A 109 18.64 -3.92 21.42
N GLY A 110 19.58 -4.24 20.53
CA GLY A 110 19.26 -4.62 19.15
C GLY A 110 18.45 -5.92 19.06
N THR A 111 18.73 -6.91 19.91
CA THR A 111 17.95 -8.15 19.95
C THR A 111 16.53 -7.90 20.45
N LYS A 112 16.34 -7.00 21.43
CA LYS A 112 15.01 -6.56 21.87
C LYS A 112 14.23 -5.93 20.71
N GLN A 113 14.87 -5.09 19.88
CA GLN A 113 14.23 -4.54 18.68
C GLN A 113 13.82 -5.62 17.68
N LEU A 114 14.70 -6.59 17.41
CA LEU A 114 14.37 -7.70 16.50
C LEU A 114 13.18 -8.52 17.02
N ILE A 115 13.15 -8.84 18.32
CA ILE A 115 12.04 -9.55 18.95
C ILE A 115 10.74 -8.75 18.79
N ALA A 116 10.77 -7.43 19.01
CA ALA A 116 9.61 -6.57 18.83
C ALA A 116 9.07 -6.64 17.39
N VAL A 117 9.94 -6.57 16.38
CA VAL A 117 9.55 -6.69 14.96
C VAL A 117 8.86 -8.02 14.67
N VAL A 118 9.42 -9.12 15.16
CA VAL A 118 8.84 -10.46 14.96
C VAL A 118 7.46 -10.57 15.62
N ILE A 119 7.31 -10.05 16.85
CA ILE A 119 6.04 -10.03 17.56
C ILE A 119 5.01 -9.17 16.79
N THR A 120 5.40 -7.98 16.34
CA THR A 120 4.53 -7.09 15.56
C THR A 120 4.06 -7.74 14.27
N LEU A 121 4.95 -8.40 13.52
CA LEU A 121 4.57 -9.14 12.31
C LEU A 121 3.61 -10.28 12.61
N ALA A 122 3.86 -11.05 13.69
CA ALA A 122 2.98 -12.14 14.09
C ALA A 122 1.56 -11.63 14.43
N ILE A 123 1.47 -10.55 15.22
CA ILE A 123 0.20 -9.94 15.58
C ILE A 123 -0.51 -9.38 14.34
N ALA A 124 0.21 -8.69 13.45
CA ALA A 124 -0.37 -8.12 12.24
C ALA A 124 -0.93 -9.18 11.29
N ILE A 125 -0.19 -10.28 11.06
CA ILE A 125 -0.62 -11.37 10.17
C ILE A 125 -1.84 -12.10 10.76
N VAL A 126 -1.76 -12.50 12.04
CA VAL A 126 -2.85 -13.24 12.69
C VAL A 126 -4.09 -12.35 12.84
N GLY A 127 -3.92 -11.13 13.32
CA GLY A 127 -5.02 -10.16 13.49
C GLY A 127 -5.67 -9.78 12.15
N GLY A 128 -4.86 -9.55 11.11
CA GLY A 128 -5.34 -9.29 9.75
C GLY A 128 -6.12 -10.48 9.17
N ALA A 129 -5.62 -11.70 9.32
CA ALA A 129 -6.31 -12.91 8.83
C ALA A 129 -7.65 -13.14 9.54
N VAL A 130 -7.69 -12.99 10.87
CA VAL A 130 -8.93 -13.10 11.66
C VAL A 130 -9.92 -12.01 11.22
N THR A 131 -9.47 -10.77 11.09
CA THR A 131 -10.32 -9.65 10.65
C THR A 131 -10.87 -9.90 9.24
N GLY A 132 -10.02 -10.34 8.31
CA GLY A 132 -10.43 -10.69 6.95
C GLY A 132 -11.46 -11.82 6.91
N LEU A 133 -11.33 -12.84 7.77
CA LEU A 133 -12.32 -13.91 7.89
C LEU A 133 -13.66 -13.37 8.40
N ILE A 134 -13.65 -12.51 9.41
CA ILE A 134 -14.87 -11.88 9.94
C ILE A 134 -15.54 -11.04 8.85
N MET A 135 -14.78 -10.22 8.12
CA MET A 135 -15.32 -9.39 7.02
C MET A 135 -15.92 -10.26 5.91
N ARG A 136 -15.31 -11.41 5.59
CA ARG A 136 -15.87 -12.36 4.63
C ARG A 136 -17.22 -12.93 5.08
N ILE A 137 -17.38 -13.24 6.36
CA ILE A 137 -18.64 -13.73 6.93
C ILE A 137 -19.71 -12.63 6.88
N VAL A 138 -19.37 -11.41 7.29
CA VAL A 138 -20.29 -10.26 7.22
C VAL A 138 -20.72 -10.00 5.79
N GLY A 139 -19.79 -10.01 4.84
CA GLY A 139 -20.07 -9.84 3.40
C GLY A 139 -21.02 -10.89 2.85
N TYR A 140 -20.86 -12.15 3.28
CA TYR A 140 -21.77 -13.23 2.91
C TYR A 140 -23.20 -12.99 3.41
N TYR A 141 -23.37 -12.58 4.67
CA TYR A 141 -24.71 -12.32 5.22
C TYR A 141 -25.39 -11.07 4.64
N GLN A 142 -24.61 -10.10 4.18
CA GLN A 142 -25.12 -8.90 3.51
C GLN A 142 -25.45 -9.12 2.03
N GLY A 143 -25.24 -10.32 1.48
CA GLY A 143 -25.45 -10.60 0.06
C GLY A 143 -24.48 -9.80 -0.84
N LEU A 144 -23.35 -9.33 -0.31
CA LEU A 144 -22.35 -8.58 -1.06
C LEU A 144 -21.70 -9.42 -2.17
N ASN A 145 -21.69 -10.75 -1.99
CA ASN A 145 -21.21 -11.67 -3.03
C ASN A 145 -22.11 -11.69 -4.27
N ASP A 146 -23.42 -11.44 -4.11
CA ASP A 146 -24.37 -11.34 -5.23
C ASP A 146 -24.26 -9.96 -5.91
N MET A 147 -23.72 -8.94 -5.21
CA MET A 147 -23.34 -7.63 -5.79
C MET A 147 -21.92 -7.61 -6.38
N MET A 148 -21.16 -8.69 -6.23
CA MET A 148 -19.87 -8.93 -6.87
C MET A 148 -20.02 -9.72 -8.17
N ASP A 149 -21.25 -9.91 -8.67
CA ASP A 149 -21.46 -10.29 -10.06
C ASP A 149 -20.80 -9.25 -10.97
N GLU A 150 -20.11 -9.75 -11.99
CA GLU A 150 -19.11 -9.09 -12.85
C GLU A 150 -19.57 -7.78 -13.54
N TYR A 151 -20.84 -7.38 -13.37
CA TYR A 151 -21.48 -6.22 -14.00
C TYR A 151 -22.24 -5.28 -13.03
N SER A 152 -22.47 -5.63 -11.76
CA SER A 152 -23.33 -4.80 -10.88
C SER A 152 -22.67 -3.53 -10.37
N THR A 153 -21.35 -3.52 -10.21
CA THR A 153 -20.59 -2.33 -9.80
C THR A 153 -20.49 -1.32 -10.95
N GLN A 154 -20.25 -1.82 -12.17
CA GLN A 154 -20.25 -1.05 -13.42
C GLN A 154 -21.63 -0.41 -13.66
N ALA A 155 -22.70 -1.20 -13.53
CA ALA A 155 -24.07 -0.72 -13.68
C ALA A 155 -24.35 0.47 -12.75
N LYS A 156 -24.06 0.36 -11.45
CA LYS A 156 -24.34 1.43 -10.48
C LYS A 156 -23.50 2.70 -10.67
N LEU A 157 -22.25 2.58 -11.10
CA LEU A 157 -21.39 3.74 -11.39
C LEU A 157 -21.87 4.49 -12.64
N THR A 158 -22.21 3.78 -13.72
CA THR A 158 -22.80 4.38 -14.93
C THR A 158 -24.18 4.99 -14.63
N PHE A 159 -25.00 4.34 -13.80
CA PHE A 159 -26.31 4.90 -13.39
C PHE A 159 -26.19 6.16 -12.52
N ASN A 160 -25.13 6.28 -11.71
CA ASN A 160 -24.92 7.47 -10.87
C ASN A 160 -24.18 8.61 -11.62
N SER A 161 -23.43 8.32 -12.68
CA SER A 161 -22.81 9.37 -13.52
C SER A 161 -23.80 9.99 -14.51
N ASP A 162 -24.89 9.28 -14.84
CA ASP A 162 -25.92 9.72 -15.80
C ASP A 162 -27.09 10.47 -15.14
N GLU A 163 -26.89 11.14 -14.00
CA GLU A 163 -27.90 12.06 -13.44
C GLU A 163 -27.99 13.36 -14.27
N THR A 164 -28.54 13.28 -15.48
CA THR A 164 -29.29 14.39 -16.07
C THR A 164 -30.78 14.17 -15.76
N PRO A 165 -31.42 15.01 -14.93
CA PRO A 165 -32.81 14.81 -14.56
C PRO A 165 -33.73 14.96 -15.80
N GLY A 166 -34.26 13.84 -16.30
CA GLY A 166 -35.42 13.85 -17.22
C GLY A 166 -35.24 13.23 -18.61
N ALA A 167 -34.09 12.64 -18.96
CA ALA A 167 -33.95 11.94 -20.26
C ALA A 167 -34.32 10.44 -20.13
N PRO A 168 -35.15 9.88 -21.03
CA PRO A 168 -35.40 8.44 -21.06
C PRO A 168 -34.13 7.69 -21.51
N ILE A 169 -33.68 6.75 -20.69
CA ILE A 169 -32.45 5.98 -20.87
C ILE A 169 -32.60 5.03 -22.09
N PRO A 170 -31.75 5.12 -23.13
CA PRO A 170 -31.72 4.12 -24.17
C PRO A 170 -30.92 2.90 -23.68
N THR A 171 -31.58 1.75 -23.65
CA THR A 171 -31.16 0.45 -23.09
C THR A 171 -29.92 -0.20 -23.75
N ALA A 172 -29.08 0.54 -24.49
CA ALA A 172 -28.17 -0.04 -25.48
C ALA A 172 -26.68 0.30 -25.31
N GLN A 173 -26.23 0.97 -24.24
CA GLN A 173 -24.80 1.24 -24.04
C GLN A 173 -24.30 0.90 -22.63
N VAL A 174 -24.51 -0.35 -22.21
CA VAL A 174 -23.60 -0.96 -21.23
C VAL A 174 -22.32 -1.31 -22.01
N ARG A 175 -21.44 -0.31 -22.17
CA ARG A 175 -20.18 -0.47 -22.90
C ARG A 175 -19.21 -1.24 -22.00
N VAL A 176 -19.11 -2.55 -22.27
CA VAL A 176 -18.26 -3.51 -21.55
C VAL A 176 -16.79 -3.05 -21.60
N VAL A 177 -16.23 -2.70 -20.45
CA VAL A 177 -14.80 -2.49 -20.26
C VAL A 177 -14.12 -3.87 -20.29
N HIS A 178 -13.05 -4.02 -21.08
CA HIS A 178 -12.34 -5.30 -21.23
C HIS A 178 -11.78 -5.80 -19.89
N HIS A 179 -11.75 -7.12 -19.69
CA HIS A 179 -11.44 -7.77 -18.41
C HIS A 179 -10.06 -7.35 -17.82
N ASP A 180 -9.13 -6.95 -18.68
CA ASP A 180 -7.78 -6.53 -18.29
C ASP A 180 -7.73 -5.12 -17.66
N ASN A 181 -8.82 -4.35 -17.79
CA ASN A 181 -8.93 -2.96 -17.36
C ASN A 181 -9.89 -2.78 -16.17
N LEU A 182 -10.42 -3.87 -15.60
CA LEU A 182 -11.45 -3.89 -14.56
C LEU A 182 -11.01 -3.31 -13.21
N PHE A 183 -9.70 -3.19 -12.99
CA PHE A 183 -9.09 -2.67 -11.75
C PHE A 183 -7.86 -1.79 -12.04
N ASN A 184 -7.79 -1.21 -13.24
CA ASN A 184 -6.69 -0.33 -13.60
C ASN A 184 -7.00 1.09 -13.10
N ASP A 185 -6.34 1.52 -12.02
CA ASP A 185 -6.53 2.85 -11.45
C ASP A 185 -6.08 3.96 -12.42
N ASP A 186 -5.22 3.66 -13.40
CA ASP A 186 -4.84 4.61 -14.45
C ASP A 186 -6.05 5.07 -15.29
N LEU A 187 -7.06 4.21 -15.49
CA LEU A 187 -8.30 4.58 -16.18
C LEU A 187 -9.15 5.59 -15.40
N PHE A 188 -9.00 5.66 -14.07
CA PHE A 188 -9.71 6.62 -13.23
C PHE A 188 -9.06 8.01 -13.31
N PHE A 189 -7.77 8.08 -13.62
CA PHE A 189 -7.00 9.31 -13.71
C PHE A 189 -6.81 9.83 -15.15
N GLU A 190 -6.91 8.97 -16.18
CA GLU A 190 -6.88 9.35 -17.61
C GLU A 190 -8.14 10.10 -18.09
N VAL A 191 -9.23 10.11 -17.31
CA VAL A 191 -10.51 10.78 -17.66
C VAL A 191 -10.34 12.31 -17.82
N ASN A 192 -9.24 12.89 -17.37
CA ASN A 192 -9.00 14.33 -17.43
C ASN A 192 -8.29 14.83 -18.69
N ASP A 193 -7.85 13.95 -19.59
CA ASP A 193 -7.20 14.39 -20.84
C ASP A 193 -8.21 14.36 -22.00
N GLU A 194 -8.48 15.55 -22.56
CA GLU A 194 -9.49 15.83 -23.59
C GLU A 194 -9.32 15.07 -24.93
N ASP A 195 -8.33 14.19 -25.05
CA ASP A 195 -7.95 13.50 -26.30
C ASP A 195 -8.70 12.18 -26.56
N TYR A 196 -9.67 11.82 -25.71
CA TYR A 196 -10.37 10.54 -25.80
C TYR A 196 -11.29 10.39 -27.02
N SER A 197 -11.85 11.47 -27.59
CA SER A 197 -12.83 11.32 -28.69
C SER A 197 -12.20 10.72 -29.97
N THR A 198 -10.92 11.01 -30.21
CA THR A 198 -10.23 10.68 -31.46
C THR A 198 -9.56 9.32 -31.42
N THR A 199 -9.07 8.91 -30.25
CA THR A 199 -8.32 7.65 -30.09
C THR A 199 -9.27 6.47 -29.89
N LEU A 200 -10.40 6.69 -29.19
CA LEU A 200 -11.38 5.62 -28.96
C LEU A 200 -12.24 5.29 -30.18
N SER A 201 -12.56 6.29 -31.01
CA SER A 201 -13.31 6.06 -32.25
C SER A 201 -12.52 5.17 -33.23
N ASN A 202 -11.20 5.32 -33.26
CA ASN A 202 -10.34 4.54 -34.14
C ASN A 202 -10.15 3.08 -33.68
N SER A 203 -10.10 2.81 -32.36
CA SER A 203 -9.95 1.42 -31.87
C SER A 203 -11.26 0.63 -31.90
N LEU A 204 -12.40 1.29 -31.68
CA LEU A 204 -13.72 0.64 -31.66
C LEU A 204 -14.30 0.34 -33.05
N SER A 205 -13.81 0.99 -34.11
CA SER A 205 -14.22 0.68 -35.49
C SER A 205 -13.78 -0.71 -35.97
N ARG A 206 -12.82 -1.34 -35.29
CA ARG A 206 -12.23 -2.64 -35.67
C ARG A 206 -12.84 -3.86 -34.97
N GLY A 207 -13.78 -3.66 -34.03
CA GLY A 207 -14.25 -4.71 -33.13
C GLY A 207 -15.73 -5.06 -33.23
N THR A 208 -16.40 -4.83 -34.36
CA THR A 208 -17.83 -5.18 -34.52
C THR A 208 -17.99 -6.66 -34.89
N TYR A 209 -18.24 -7.52 -33.91
CA TYR A 209 -18.80 -8.85 -34.15
C TYR A 209 -20.33 -8.82 -33.97
N PRO A 210 -21.11 -9.44 -34.87
CA PRO A 210 -22.56 -9.48 -34.74
C PRO A 210 -22.95 -10.39 -33.58
N LEU A 211 -23.74 -9.85 -32.64
CA LEU A 211 -24.38 -10.59 -31.56
C LEU A 211 -25.38 -11.61 -32.16
N LYS A 212 -25.22 -12.89 -31.80
CA LYS A 212 -26.22 -13.95 -32.00
C LYS A 212 -26.88 -14.28 -30.67
#